data_AF-A0A9P0C3Q9-F1
#
_entry.id   AF-A0A9P0C3Q9-F1
#
_cell.length_a   1.000
_cell.length_b   1.000
_cell.length_c   1.000
_cell.angle_alpha   90.00
_cell.angle_beta   90.00
_cell.angle_gamma   90.00
#
_symmetry.space_group_name_H-M   'P 1'
#
loop_
_entity.id
_entity.type
_entity.pdbx_description
1 polymer ?
#
loop_
_entity_poly.entity_id
_entity_poly.type
_entity_poly.pdbx_seq_one_letter_code
_entity_poly.pdbx_strand_id
1 'polypeptide(L)'
;MTYIQANFCNSMVDMDIYWLQICAAHLPADQFIDMCIDMFGVREWLSMLPMTPAQAAEQDAMVDGLLTFLAILVSSRTNLGNDELTQSRLEVSTLLAAGDKTHSQLLELMPERSGNAHTRNFETVLKEVTTNAHTRL
;
A
#
# COMPACT_ATOMS: atom_id res chain seq x y z
N MET A 1 24.56 -3.25 4.38
CA MET A 1 23.99 -4.38 3.61
C MET A 1 22.49 -4.35 3.82
N THR A 2 21.76 -3.66 2.95
CA THR A 2 20.31 -3.59 3.02
C THR A 2 19.72 -4.87 2.45
N TYR A 3 18.75 -5.44 3.17
CA TYR A 3 18.04 -6.69 2.91
C TYR A 3 17.50 -6.83 1.46
N ILE A 4 17.41 -5.72 0.73
CA ILE A 4 16.86 -5.56 -0.63
C ILE A 4 17.76 -6.15 -1.74
N GLN A 5 19.05 -6.40 -1.50
CA GLN A 5 19.98 -6.83 -2.58
C GLN A 5 20.02 -8.33 -2.87
N ALA A 6 19.35 -9.17 -2.09
CA ALA A 6 19.17 -10.57 -2.46
C ALA A 6 17.96 -10.68 -3.39
N ASN A 7 18.16 -11.08 -4.65
CA ASN A 7 17.12 -11.28 -5.67
C ASN A 7 16.00 -12.28 -5.25
N PHE A 8 16.13 -12.97 -4.11
CA PHE A 8 15.10 -13.80 -3.50
C PHE A 8 14.19 -13.05 -2.50
N CYS A 9 14.56 -11.84 -2.08
CA CYS A 9 13.88 -11.10 -1.00
C CYS A 9 12.76 -10.18 -1.49
N ASN A 10 12.76 -9.70 -2.73
CA ASN A 10 11.65 -8.85 -3.22
C ASN A 10 10.29 -9.55 -3.12
N SER A 11 10.22 -10.86 -3.43
CA SER A 11 8.97 -11.64 -3.28
C SER A 11 8.59 -11.95 -1.82
N MET A 12 9.53 -11.88 -0.88
CA MET A 12 9.29 -12.16 0.54
C MET A 12 8.89 -10.89 1.30
N VAL A 13 9.42 -9.73 0.90
CA VAL A 13 9.01 -8.41 1.43
C VAL A 13 7.52 -8.18 1.20
N ASP A 14 6.99 -8.50 0.02
CA ASP A 14 5.55 -8.40 -0.25
C ASP A 14 4.72 -9.30 0.68
N MET A 15 5.24 -10.48 1.03
CA MET A 15 4.59 -11.43 1.94
C MET A 15 4.61 -10.93 3.39
N ASP A 16 5.71 -10.33 3.83
CA ASP A 16 5.84 -9.77 5.18
C ASP A 16 4.92 -8.54 5.35
N ILE A 17 4.89 -7.64 4.35
CA ILE A 17 3.98 -6.50 4.32
C ILE A 17 2.53 -6.97 4.33
N TYR A 18 2.20 -8.03 3.58
CA TYR A 18 0.86 -8.62 3.58
C TYR A 18 0.46 -9.17 4.95
N TRP A 19 1.33 -9.92 5.61
CA TRP A 19 1.06 -10.43 6.96
C TRP A 19 0.83 -9.29 7.95
N LEU A 20 1.62 -8.21 7.85
CA LEU A 20 1.44 -7.04 8.69
C LEU A 20 0.11 -6.33 8.41
N GLN A 21 -0.35 -6.27 7.16
CA GLN A 21 -1.66 -5.72 6.81
C GLN A 21 -2.82 -6.60 7.28
N ILE A 22 -2.69 -7.94 7.24
CA ILE A 22 -3.64 -8.86 7.88
C ILE A 22 -3.73 -8.53 9.37
N CYS A 23 -2.59 -8.44 10.06
CA CYS A 23 -2.55 -8.06 11.47
C CYS A 23 -3.25 -6.72 11.70
N ALA A 24 -2.94 -5.69 10.89
CA ALA A 24 -3.57 -4.38 10.99
C ALA A 24 -5.09 -4.40 10.76
N ALA A 25 -5.60 -5.31 9.92
CA ALA A 25 -7.02 -5.45 9.63
C ALA A 25 -7.79 -6.24 10.69
N HIS A 26 -7.15 -7.21 11.34
CA HIS A 26 -7.79 -8.11 12.31
C HIS A 26 -7.65 -7.64 13.77
N LEU A 27 -6.64 -6.84 14.07
CA LEU A 27 -6.46 -6.26 15.40
C LEU A 27 -7.27 -4.96 15.54
N PRO A 28 -7.69 -4.59 16.75
CA PRO A 28 -8.15 -3.24 17.04
C PRO A 28 -7.09 -2.22 16.62
N ALA A 29 -7.53 -1.15 15.93
CA ALA A 29 -6.62 -0.14 15.39
C ALA A 29 -5.67 0.43 16.45
N ASP A 30 -6.21 0.76 17.64
CA ASP A 30 -5.44 1.30 18.76
C ASP A 30 -4.34 0.33 19.20
N GLN A 31 -4.65 -0.97 19.27
CA GLN A 31 -3.70 -2.00 19.67
C GLN A 31 -2.57 -2.17 18.64
N PHE A 32 -2.91 -2.17 17.35
CA PHE A 32 -1.90 -2.29 16.29
C PHE A 32 -0.96 -1.08 16.30
N ILE A 33 -1.52 0.13 16.43
CA ILE A 33 -0.73 1.37 16.48
C ILE A 33 0.14 1.41 17.74
N ASP A 34 -0.39 1.03 18.91
CA ASP A 34 0.41 0.94 20.14
C ASP A 34 1.60 -0.01 19.99
N MET A 35 1.38 -1.19 19.39
CA MET A 35 2.48 -2.12 19.12
C MET A 35 3.53 -1.53 18.17
N CYS A 36 3.11 -0.78 17.14
CA CYS A 36 4.06 -0.10 16.25
C CYS A 36 4.86 0.96 17.01
N ILE A 37 4.20 1.79 17.82
CA ILE A 37 4.85 2.83 18.63
C ILE A 37 5.87 2.21 19.59
N ASP A 38 5.52 1.09 20.23
CA ASP A 38 6.39 0.39 21.17
C ASP A 38 7.58 -0.27 20.46
N MET A 39 7.36 -0.87 19.28
CA MET A 39 8.42 -1.49 18.47
C MET A 39 9.45 -0.46 17.98
N PHE A 40 9.02 0.74 17.62
CA PHE A 40 9.90 1.83 17.21
C PHE A 40 10.45 2.64 18.40
N GLY A 41 9.90 2.45 19.61
CA GLY A 41 10.37 3.11 20.82
C GLY A 41 10.10 4.62 20.88
N VAL A 42 9.11 5.11 20.12
CA VAL A 42 8.85 6.56 19.93
C VAL A 42 7.71 7.11 20.80
N ARG A 43 7.24 6.35 21.79
CA ARG A 43 6.07 6.72 22.62
C ARG A 43 6.22 8.08 23.30
N GLU A 44 7.37 8.32 23.92
CA GLU A 44 7.66 9.58 24.62
C GLU A 44 7.60 10.79 23.66
N TRP A 45 7.86 10.59 22.38
CA TRP A 45 7.85 11.65 21.36
C TRP A 45 6.45 12.02 20.93
N LEU A 46 5.58 11.02 20.83
CA LEU A 46 4.18 11.21 20.53
C LEU A 46 3.40 11.73 21.74
N SER A 47 3.96 11.60 22.95
CA SER A 47 3.31 11.99 24.21
C SER A 47 3.26 13.50 24.49
N MET A 48 3.87 14.34 23.64
CA MET A 48 3.96 15.80 23.81
C MET A 48 4.61 16.24 25.14
N LEU A 49 5.31 15.33 25.83
CA LEU A 49 6.03 15.62 27.05
C LEU A 49 7.29 16.45 26.76
N PRO A 50 7.71 17.33 27.69
CA PRO A 50 8.92 18.11 27.52
C PRO A 50 10.15 17.20 27.48
N MET A 51 10.87 17.22 26.36
CA MET A 51 12.07 16.42 26.13
C MET A 51 13.35 17.22 26.38
N THR A 52 14.41 16.50 26.78
CA THR A 52 15.74 17.08 26.88
C THR A 52 16.36 17.26 25.49
N PRO A 53 17.26 18.24 25.29
CA PRO A 53 17.89 18.48 23.98
C PRO A 53 18.76 17.31 23.49
N ALA A 54 19.25 16.46 24.38
CA ALA A 54 20.00 15.25 24.00
C ALA A 54 19.08 14.15 23.46
N GLN A 55 17.88 14.00 24.03
CA GLN A 55 16.86 13.11 23.50
C GLN A 55 16.44 13.60 22.11
N ALA A 56 16.17 14.90 21.97
CA ALA A 56 15.68 15.54 20.74
C ALA A 56 16.51 15.29 19.45
N ALA A 57 17.79 14.92 19.54
CA ALA A 57 18.66 14.75 18.37
C ALA A 57 18.72 13.31 17.81
N GLU A 58 18.46 12.29 18.63
CA GLU A 58 18.74 10.90 18.25
C GLU A 58 17.53 10.19 17.62
N GLN A 59 16.31 10.72 17.77
CA GLN A 59 15.10 10.00 17.39
C GLN A 59 14.29 10.57 16.23
N ASP A 60 14.76 11.60 15.54
CA ASP A 60 14.16 12.03 14.26
C ASP A 60 14.11 10.86 13.26
N ALA A 61 15.17 10.04 13.22
CA ALA A 61 15.24 8.87 12.36
C ALA A 61 14.26 7.74 12.75
N MET A 62 13.93 7.60 14.04
CA MET A 62 13.00 6.56 14.50
C MET A 62 11.54 6.96 14.23
N VAL A 63 11.21 8.24 14.45
CA VAL A 63 9.89 8.78 14.11
C VAL A 63 9.68 8.73 12.59
N ASP A 64 10.67 9.16 11.80
CA ASP A 64 10.65 9.05 10.35
C ASP A 64 10.51 7.58 9.90
N GLY A 65 11.20 6.66 10.58
CA GLY A 65 11.08 5.22 10.36
C GLY A 65 9.66 4.69 10.61
N LEU A 66 9.01 5.07 11.72
CA LEU A 66 7.63 4.68 12.03
C LEU A 66 6.66 5.23 10.98
N LEU A 67 6.78 6.52 10.64
CA LEU A 67 5.90 7.16 9.66
C LEU A 67 6.09 6.56 8.26
N THR A 68 7.32 6.29 7.87
CA THR A 68 7.66 5.61 6.62
C THR A 68 7.09 4.19 6.59
N PHE A 69 7.21 3.44 7.70
CA PHE A 69 6.63 2.11 7.83
C PHE A 69 5.11 2.11 7.66
N LEU A 70 4.41 3.01 8.36
CA LEU A 70 2.96 3.17 8.22
C LEU A 70 2.57 3.59 6.79
N ALA A 71 3.32 4.52 6.19
CA ALA A 71 3.10 4.92 4.81
C ALA A 71 3.28 3.76 3.83
N ILE A 72 4.29 2.91 4.02
CA ILE A 72 4.49 1.68 3.22
C ILE A 72 3.32 0.71 3.42
N LEU A 73 2.90 0.46 4.67
CA LEU A 73 1.77 -0.42 4.95
C LEU A 73 0.46 0.06 4.31
N VAL A 74 0.23 1.37 4.21
CA VAL A 74 -1.00 1.91 3.61
C VAL A 74 -0.87 2.04 2.08
N SER A 75 0.31 2.39 1.59
CA SER A 75 0.54 2.64 0.16
C SER A 75 0.80 1.35 -0.63
N SER A 76 1.30 0.31 0.04
CA SER A 76 1.46 -1.00 -0.57
C SER A 76 0.09 -1.62 -0.79
N ARG A 77 -0.34 -1.65 -2.04
CA ARG A 77 -1.51 -2.44 -2.45
C ARG A 77 -1.12 -3.91 -2.50
N THR A 78 -1.26 -4.63 -1.40
CA THR A 78 -1.12 -6.08 -1.44
C THR A 78 -2.31 -6.67 -2.12
N ASN A 79 -2.03 -7.25 -3.28
CA ASN A 79 -3.00 -7.84 -4.18
C ASN A 79 -3.39 -9.28 -3.79
N LEU A 80 -2.98 -9.75 -2.61
CA LEU A 80 -3.27 -11.10 -2.13
C LEU A 80 -4.66 -11.17 -1.50
N GLY A 81 -5.57 -11.86 -2.21
CA GLY A 81 -6.91 -12.19 -1.73
C GLY A 81 -8.05 -11.59 -2.55
N ASN A 82 -7.78 -10.61 -3.41
CA ASN A 82 -8.76 -10.17 -4.40
C ASN A 82 -8.75 -11.12 -5.59
N ASP A 83 -9.94 -11.46 -6.08
CA ASP A 83 -10.06 -12.10 -7.38
C ASP A 83 -9.49 -11.17 -8.48
N GLU A 84 -9.00 -11.76 -9.56
CA GLU A 84 -8.34 -11.01 -10.64
C GLU A 84 -9.20 -9.86 -11.19
N LEU A 85 -10.54 -10.02 -11.20
CA LEU A 85 -11.47 -9.01 -11.69
C LEU A 85 -11.56 -7.84 -10.71
N THR A 86 -11.76 -8.09 -9.43
CA THR A 86 -11.82 -7.05 -8.39
C THR A 86 -10.54 -6.23 -8.36
N GLN A 87 -9.39 -6.90 -8.53
CA GLN A 87 -8.11 -6.21 -8.59
C GLN A 87 -7.99 -5.35 -9.86
N SER A 88 -8.33 -5.87 -11.04
CA SER A 88 -8.37 -5.08 -12.27
C SER A 88 -9.33 -3.89 -12.17
N ARG A 89 -10.48 -4.02 -11.49
CA ARG A 89 -11.41 -2.90 -11.22
C ARG A 89 -10.78 -1.80 -10.41
N LEU A 90 -10.11 -2.15 -9.31
CA LEU A 90 -9.40 -1.18 -8.47
C LEU A 90 -8.31 -0.46 -9.24
N GLU A 91 -7.47 -1.19 -9.98
CA GLU A 91 -6.37 -0.63 -10.77
C GLU A 91 -6.87 0.34 -11.85
N VAL A 92 -7.84 -0.07 -12.68
CA VAL A 92 -8.44 0.77 -13.74
C VAL A 92 -9.13 2.00 -13.13
N SER A 93 -9.90 1.83 -12.06
CA SER A 93 -10.58 2.95 -11.38
C SER A 93 -9.59 3.95 -10.79
N THR A 94 -8.48 3.47 -10.22
CA THR A 94 -7.44 4.36 -9.66
C THR A 94 -6.75 5.15 -10.76
N LEU A 95 -6.41 4.49 -11.88
CA LEU A 95 -5.76 5.15 -13.01
C LEU A 95 -6.66 6.22 -13.62
N LEU A 96 -7.96 5.95 -13.76
CA LEU A 96 -8.94 6.93 -14.24
C LEU A 96 -9.19 8.07 -13.23
N ALA A 97 -9.20 7.77 -11.93
CA ALA A 97 -9.35 8.78 -10.88
C ALA A 97 -8.18 9.77 -10.84
N ALA A 98 -6.98 9.34 -11.23
CA ALA A 98 -5.80 10.19 -11.37
C ALA A 98 -5.79 11.05 -12.65
N GLY A 99 -6.88 11.06 -13.43
CA GLY A 99 -7.07 11.88 -14.62
C GLY A 99 -7.31 11.05 -15.89
N ASP A 100 -7.89 11.71 -16.90
CA ASP A 100 -8.27 11.10 -18.17
C ASP A 100 -7.08 10.43 -18.86
N LYS A 101 -7.23 9.15 -19.17
CA LYS A 101 -6.20 8.34 -19.84
C LYS A 101 -6.84 7.59 -21.00
N THR A 102 -6.12 7.50 -22.10
CA THR A 102 -6.56 6.70 -23.25
C THR A 102 -6.43 5.21 -22.94
N HIS A 103 -7.15 4.39 -23.70
CA HIS A 103 -7.11 2.93 -23.56
C HIS A 103 -5.68 2.38 -23.57
N SER A 104 -4.85 2.80 -24.53
CA SER A 104 -3.46 2.36 -24.65
C SER A 104 -2.59 2.81 -23.47
N GLN A 105 -2.79 4.04 -22.98
CA GLN A 105 -2.07 4.56 -21.81
C GLN A 105 -2.44 3.81 -20.53
N LEU A 106 -3.72 3.45 -20.36
CA LEU A 106 -4.16 2.62 -19.24
C LEU A 106 -3.51 1.25 -19.28
N LEU A 107 -3.47 0.62 -20.45
CA LEU A 107 -2.94 -0.72 -20.64
C LEU A 107 -1.42 -0.78 -20.40
N GLU A 108 -0.68 0.27 -20.76
CA GLU A 108 0.75 0.43 -20.45
C GLU A 108 1.04 0.71 -18.97
N LEU A 109 0.16 1.44 -18.29
CA LEU A 109 0.32 1.80 -16.87
C LEU A 109 -0.16 0.72 -15.90
N MET A 110 -0.86 -0.30 -16.41
CA MET A 110 -1.26 -1.45 -15.60
C MET A 110 -0.03 -2.29 -15.23
N PRO A 111 0.02 -2.81 -13.99
CA PRO A 111 1.12 -3.66 -13.57
C PRO A 111 1.21 -4.91 -14.43
N GLU A 112 2.42 -5.23 -14.91
CA GLU A 112 2.69 -6.47 -15.65
C GLU A 112 2.41 -7.68 -14.75
N ARG A 113 1.59 -8.59 -15.24
CA ARG A 113 1.28 -9.84 -14.55
C ARG A 113 1.40 -11.02 -15.51
N SER A 114 1.80 -12.15 -14.98
CA SER A 114 2.11 -13.36 -15.76
C SER A 114 0.85 -14.02 -16.31
N GLY A 115 0.40 -13.65 -17.53
CA GLY A 115 -0.61 -14.40 -18.29
C GLY A 115 -1.56 -13.57 -19.16
N ASN A 116 -2.33 -14.26 -20.01
CA ASN A 116 -3.29 -13.65 -20.94
C ASN A 116 -4.64 -13.28 -20.29
N ALA A 117 -4.82 -13.54 -18.98
CA ALA A 117 -6.06 -13.22 -18.25
C ALA A 117 -6.24 -11.71 -18.04
N HIS A 118 -5.13 -10.95 -17.97
CA HIS A 118 -5.15 -9.51 -17.68
C HIS A 118 -5.81 -8.68 -18.78
N THR A 119 -5.57 -8.98 -20.06
CA THR A 119 -6.19 -8.27 -21.19
C THR A 119 -7.69 -8.53 -21.29
N ARG A 120 -8.15 -9.76 -20.97
CA ARG A 120 -9.58 -10.10 -21.00
C ARG A 120 -10.36 -9.45 -19.84
N ASN A 121 -9.76 -9.46 -18.65
CA ASN A 121 -10.35 -8.84 -17.46
C ASN A 121 -10.35 -7.31 -17.58
N PHE A 122 -9.27 -6.71 -18.11
CA PHE A 122 -9.18 -5.27 -18.37
C PHE A 122 -10.30 -4.74 -19.27
N GLU A 123 -10.54 -5.37 -20.42
CA GLU A 123 -11.60 -4.96 -21.36
C GLU A 123 -13.00 -4.99 -20.73
N THR A 124 -13.26 -6.04 -19.96
CA THR A 124 -14.55 -6.24 -19.27
C THR A 124 -14.75 -5.14 -18.21
N VAL A 125 -13.73 -4.90 -17.41
CA VAL A 125 -13.72 -3.89 -16.35
C VAL A 125 -13.81 -2.47 -16.90
N LEU A 126 -13.05 -2.16 -17.96
CA LEU A 126 -13.06 -0.83 -18.56
C LEU A 126 -14.45 -0.49 -19.11
N LYS A 127 -15.13 -1.46 -19.74
CA LYS A 127 -16.52 -1.31 -20.17
C LYS A 127 -17.46 -1.11 -18.98
N GLU A 128 -17.33 -1.88 -17.91
CA GLU A 128 -18.19 -1.70 -16.72
C GLU A 128 -18.01 -0.33 -16.07
N VAL A 129 -16.77 0.14 -15.89
CA VAL A 129 -16.47 1.42 -15.22
C VAL A 129 -16.94 2.60 -16.07
N THR A 130 -16.72 2.56 -17.39
CA THR A 130 -17.18 3.61 -18.32
C THR A 130 -18.70 3.63 -18.49
N THR A 131 -19.35 2.46 -18.52
CA THR A 131 -20.82 2.37 -18.62
C THR A 131 -21.48 2.90 -17.34
N ASN A 132 -20.95 2.58 -16.16
CA ASN A 132 -21.47 3.09 -14.89
C ASN A 132 -21.18 4.58 -14.65
N ALA A 133 -20.10 5.12 -15.23
CA ALA A 133 -19.81 6.56 -15.19
C ALA A 133 -20.83 7.38 -15.98
N HIS A 134 -21.34 6.85 -17.11
CA HIS A 134 -22.39 7.50 -17.89
C HIS A 134 -23.77 7.52 -17.20
N THR A 135 -24.02 6.65 -16.22
CA THR A 135 -25.29 6.58 -15.48
C THR A 135 -25.32 7.47 -14.24
N ARG A 136 -24.23 8.17 -13.90
CA ARG A 136 -24.11 9.04 -12.71
C ARG A 136 -23.96 10.54 -13.04
N LEU A 137 -24.19 10.93 -14.28
CA LEU A 137 -24.43 12.32 -14.71
C LEU A 137 -25.90 12.51 -15.04
#